data_AF-A0A2N3C7J0-F1
#
_entry.id   AF-A0A2N3C7J0-F1
#
_cell.length_a   1.000
_cell.length_b   1.000
_cell.length_c   1.000
_cell.angle_alpha   90.00
_cell.angle_beta   90.00
_cell.angle_gamma   90.00
#
_symmetry.space_group_name_H-M   'P 1'
#
loop_
_entity.id
_entity.type
_entity.pdbx_description
1 polymer ?
#
loop_
_entity_poly.entity_id
_entity_poly.type
_entity_poly.pdbx_seq_one_letter_code
_entity_poly.pdbx_strand_id
1 'polypeptide(L)'
;APGPVLVRMHALNPMDDVLGLRPGRAGQTAAAMRLIAAEGRGVIVLLRDTDNIMARPGTASPQRLRQYGLGAQILAALGVHEMILLTNSPSPRPVGIEGYGLAILGTRPIPTEG
;
A
#
# COMPACT_ATOMS: atom_id res chain seq x y z
N ALA A 1 -0.08 -20.79 14.33
CA ALA A 1 -0.01 -19.31 14.46
C ALA A 1 -0.92 -18.70 13.40
N PRO A 2 -1.54 -17.53 13.61
CA PRO A 2 -2.32 -16.90 12.55
C PRO A 2 -1.38 -16.59 11.37
N GLY A 3 -1.78 -16.93 10.13
CA GLY A 3 -0.94 -16.83 8.92
C GLY A 3 -0.53 -15.40 8.54
N PRO A 4 0.02 -15.16 7.33
CA PRO A 4 0.45 -13.83 6.91
C PRO A 4 -0.71 -12.82 6.90
N VAL A 5 -0.39 -11.54 7.18
CA VAL A 5 -1.36 -10.43 7.18
C VAL A 5 -1.57 -9.90 5.76
N LEU A 6 -2.81 -9.66 5.34
CA LEU A 6 -3.06 -8.88 4.11
C LEU A 6 -2.71 -7.41 4.34
N VAL A 7 -1.80 -6.86 3.55
CA VAL A 7 -1.32 -5.49 3.71
C VAL A 7 -1.50 -4.70 2.41
N ARG A 8 -2.04 -3.48 2.50
CA ARG A 8 -2.02 -2.49 1.41
C ARG A 8 -1.23 -1.26 1.86
N MET A 9 -0.14 -0.97 1.15
CA MET A 9 0.59 0.28 1.27
C MET A 9 0.10 1.23 0.17
N HIS A 10 -0.45 2.38 0.54
CA HIS A 10 -1.04 3.32 -0.42
C HIS A 10 -0.61 4.75 -0.13
N ALA A 11 0.03 5.38 -1.12
CA ALA A 11 0.29 6.81 -1.10
C ALA A 11 -1.01 7.54 -1.49
N LEU A 12 -1.58 8.29 -0.56
CA LEU A 12 -2.85 8.98 -0.73
C LEU A 12 -2.74 10.04 -1.83
N ASN A 13 -3.61 9.96 -2.84
CA ASN A 13 -3.79 10.99 -3.84
C ASN A 13 -5.27 11.43 -3.84
N PRO A 14 -5.61 12.57 -3.24
CA PRO A 14 -7.00 13.04 -3.14
C PRO A 14 -7.74 13.10 -4.49
N MET A 15 -7.04 13.44 -5.58
CA MET A 15 -7.62 13.52 -6.92
C MET A 15 -8.08 12.15 -7.45
N ASP A 16 -7.33 11.09 -7.12
CA ASP A 16 -7.66 9.73 -7.57
C ASP A 16 -8.56 9.02 -6.56
N ASP A 17 -8.29 9.18 -5.25
CA ASP A 17 -8.94 8.44 -4.17
C ASP A 17 -10.29 9.02 -3.74
N VAL A 18 -10.47 10.34 -3.85
CA VAL A 18 -11.72 11.02 -3.47
C VAL A 18 -12.51 11.43 -4.70
N LEU A 19 -11.86 12.03 -5.69
CA LEU A 19 -12.53 12.57 -6.88
C LEU A 19 -12.59 11.60 -8.06
N GLY A 20 -11.85 10.48 -8.02
CA GLY A 20 -11.92 9.45 -9.06
C GLY A 20 -11.40 9.88 -10.44
N LEU A 21 -10.55 10.90 -10.53
CA LEU A 21 -10.21 11.56 -11.79
C LEU A 21 -9.31 10.74 -12.73
N ARG A 22 -8.80 9.59 -12.29
CA ARG A 22 -8.00 8.66 -13.10
C ARG A 22 -8.69 7.29 -13.25
N PRO A 23 -9.16 6.97 -14.47
CA PRO A 23 -9.66 5.63 -14.79
C PRO A 23 -8.64 4.55 -14.45
N GLY A 24 -9.08 3.46 -13.83
CA GLY A 24 -8.23 2.35 -13.39
C GLY A 24 -7.48 2.56 -12.07
N ARG A 25 -7.50 3.77 -11.49
CA ARG A 25 -7.02 4.04 -10.11
C ARG A 25 -8.14 4.36 -9.13
N ALA A 26 -9.24 4.92 -9.63
CA ALA A 26 -10.46 5.08 -8.86
C ALA A 26 -10.88 3.74 -8.24
N GLY A 27 -11.32 3.75 -6.98
CA GLY A 27 -11.84 2.57 -6.30
C GLY A 27 -10.82 1.52 -5.84
N GLN A 28 -9.51 1.62 -6.19
CA GLN A 28 -8.51 0.63 -5.76
C GLN A 28 -8.42 0.52 -4.23
N THR A 29 -8.47 1.64 -3.53
CA THR A 29 -8.44 1.67 -2.06
C THR A 29 -9.66 0.97 -1.47
N ALA A 30 -10.86 1.21 -2.02
CA ALA A 30 -12.09 0.55 -1.61
C ALA A 30 -12.10 -0.96 -1.95
N ALA A 31 -11.53 -1.36 -3.09
CA ALA A 31 -11.37 -2.76 -3.46
C ALA A 31 -10.40 -3.49 -2.50
N ALA A 32 -9.29 -2.86 -2.11
CA ALA A 32 -8.38 -3.40 -1.10
C ALA A 32 -9.05 -3.54 0.27
N MET A 33 -9.86 -2.55 0.70
CA MET A 33 -10.67 -2.63 1.92
C MET A 33 -11.61 -3.85 1.88
N ARG A 34 -12.29 -4.09 0.76
CA ARG A 34 -13.18 -5.25 0.58
C ARG A 34 -12.43 -6.58 0.66
N LEU A 35 -11.25 -6.68 0.04
CA LEU A 35 -10.41 -7.88 0.14
C LEU A 35 -9.96 -8.16 1.59
N ILE A 36 -9.53 -7.12 2.31
CA ILE A 36 -9.12 -7.26 3.72
C ILE A 36 -10.31 -7.62 4.61
N ALA A 37 -11.48 -7.00 4.39
CA ALA A 37 -12.69 -7.31 5.13
C ALA A 37 -13.14 -8.77 4.90
N ALA A 38 -13.04 -9.28 3.68
CA ALA A 38 -13.37 -10.68 3.35
C ALA A 38 -12.40 -11.68 4.01
N GLU A 39 -11.12 -11.32 4.17
CA GLU A 39 -10.14 -12.13 4.91
C GLU A 39 -10.36 -12.05 6.43
N GLY A 40 -11.03 -11.01 6.92
CA GLY A 40 -11.27 -10.76 8.35
C GLY A 40 -10.04 -10.24 9.11
N ARG A 41 -8.88 -10.12 8.45
CA ARG A 41 -7.63 -9.61 9.04
C ARG A 41 -6.75 -8.94 7.98
N GLY A 42 -6.36 -7.70 8.23
CA GLY A 42 -5.41 -6.98 7.39
C GLY A 42 -5.16 -5.56 7.84
N VAL A 43 -4.22 -4.89 7.16
CA VAL A 43 -3.83 -3.51 7.44
C VAL A 43 -3.80 -2.72 6.13
N ILE A 44 -4.35 -1.51 6.16
CA ILE A 44 -4.14 -0.51 5.12
C ILE A 44 -3.33 0.63 5.72
N VAL A 45 -2.16 0.87 5.16
CA VAL A 45 -1.32 2.02 5.52
C VAL A 45 -1.55 3.11 4.48
N LEU A 46 -2.22 4.17 4.89
CA LEU A 46 -2.42 5.38 4.08
C LEU A 46 -1.30 6.37 4.39
N LEU A 47 -0.39 6.54 3.45
CA LEU A 47 0.73 7.48 3.57
C LEU A 47 0.34 8.77 2.87
N ARG A 48 0.13 9.83 3.66
CA ARG A 48 -0.12 11.16 3.12
C ARG A 48 1.19 11.75 2.62
N ASP A 49 1.19 12.22 1.38
CA ASP A 49 2.21 13.16 0.93
C ASP A 49 1.69 14.58 1.13
N THR A 50 2.38 15.38 1.95
CA THR A 50 2.03 16.79 2.15
C THR A 50 2.73 17.69 1.13
N ASP A 51 3.70 17.16 0.36
CA ASP A 51 4.47 17.94 -0.59
C ASP A 51 3.75 17.98 -1.95
N ASN A 52 3.26 19.16 -2.29
CA ASN A 52 2.72 19.57 -3.59
C ASN A 52 1.61 18.66 -4.15
N ILE A 53 0.36 18.99 -3.77
CA ILE A 53 -0.91 18.45 -4.28
C ILE A 53 -1.01 18.47 -5.82
N MET A 54 -0.14 19.24 -6.50
CA MET A 54 -0.06 19.40 -7.96
C MET A 54 1.13 18.66 -8.61
N ALA A 55 1.94 17.91 -7.86
CA ALA A 55 3.10 17.22 -8.42
C ALA A 55 2.69 16.14 -9.44
N ARG A 56 3.35 16.12 -10.61
CA ARG A 56 3.05 15.17 -11.68
C ARG A 56 3.48 13.75 -11.27
N PRO A 57 2.65 12.71 -11.49
CA PRO A 57 3.04 11.33 -11.22
C PRO A 57 4.16 10.92 -12.19
N GLY A 58 5.22 10.30 -11.69
CA GLY A 58 6.19 9.62 -12.55
C GLY A 58 7.65 9.66 -12.09
N THR A 59 8.04 10.64 -11.28
CA THR A 59 9.38 10.61 -10.68
C THR A 59 9.39 9.60 -9.54
N ALA A 60 10.18 8.54 -9.65
CA ALA A 60 10.57 7.73 -8.50
C ALA A 60 11.46 8.59 -7.60
N SER A 61 10.84 9.52 -6.89
CA SER A 61 11.56 10.45 -6.03
C SER A 61 12.00 9.70 -4.76
N PRO A 62 13.07 10.16 -4.10
CA PRO A 62 13.48 9.73 -2.76
C PRO A 62 12.32 9.68 -1.75
N GLN A 63 11.23 10.40 -2.02
CA GLN A 63 9.99 10.43 -1.26
C GLN A 63 9.29 9.08 -1.15
N ARG A 64 9.21 8.30 -2.23
CA ARG A 64 8.57 6.97 -2.17
C ARG A 64 9.32 6.03 -1.24
N LEU A 65 10.64 6.03 -1.31
CA LEU A 65 11.47 5.22 -0.41
C LEU A 65 11.29 5.66 1.05
N ARG A 66 11.25 6.96 1.33
CA ARG A 66 10.94 7.49 2.67
C ARG A 66 9.56 7.05 3.17
N GLN A 67 8.55 7.15 2.32
CA GLN A 67 7.18 6.70 2.60
C GLN A 67 7.13 5.21 2.92
N TYR A 68 7.82 4.36 2.15
CA TYR A 68 7.92 2.93 2.44
C TYR A 68 8.62 2.64 3.77
N GLY A 69 9.68 3.38 4.12
CA GLY A 69 10.34 3.26 5.42
C GLY A 69 9.39 3.57 6.59
N LEU A 70 8.61 4.65 6.49
CA LEU A 70 7.60 4.98 7.50
C LEU A 70 6.51 3.90 7.61
N GLY A 71 6.00 3.42 6.48
CA GLY A 71 5.00 2.35 6.53
C GLY A 71 5.56 1.03 7.07
N ALA A 72 6.84 0.73 6.83
CA ALA A 72 7.50 -0.42 7.43
C ALA A 72 7.60 -0.29 8.96
N GLN A 73 7.95 0.90 9.48
CA GLN A 73 7.96 1.17 10.92
C GLN A 73 6.56 1.03 11.54
N ILE A 74 5.52 1.54 10.88
CA ILE A 74 4.13 1.40 11.33
C ILE A 74 3.74 -0.08 11.42
N LEU A 75 4.03 -0.87 10.37
CA LEU A 75 3.70 -2.29 10.34
C LEU A 75 4.43 -3.07 11.45
N ALA A 76 5.72 -2.80 11.65
CA ALA A 76 6.50 -3.40 12.73
C ALA A 76 5.95 -3.04 14.12
N ALA A 77 5.57 -1.77 14.34
CA ALA A 77 4.96 -1.32 15.59
C ALA A 77 3.57 -1.97 15.86
N LEU A 78 2.85 -2.34 14.80
CA LEU A 78 1.60 -3.11 14.88
C LEU A 78 1.82 -4.62 15.07
N GLY A 79 3.07 -5.08 15.16
CA GLY A 79 3.41 -6.50 15.31
C GLY A 79 3.21 -7.33 14.03
N VAL A 80 3.17 -6.69 12.86
CA VAL A 80 3.17 -7.39 11.58
C VAL A 80 4.60 -7.81 11.25
N HIS A 81 4.79 -9.09 10.94
CA HIS A 81 6.09 -9.65 10.54
C HIS A 81 6.04 -10.33 9.18
N GLU A 82 4.96 -11.04 8.88
CA GLU A 82 4.75 -11.72 7.61
C GLU A 82 3.50 -11.19 6.92
N MET A 83 3.59 -10.87 5.63
CA MET A 83 2.47 -10.28 4.90
C MET A 83 2.33 -10.76 3.46
N ILE A 84 1.10 -10.65 2.95
CA ILE A 84 0.80 -10.68 1.52
C ILE A 84 0.45 -9.25 1.10
N LEU A 85 1.18 -8.71 0.13
CA LEU A 85 1.01 -7.33 -0.30
C LEU A 85 -0.09 -7.23 -1.38
N LEU A 86 -1.11 -6.40 -1.13
CA LEU A 86 -2.15 -6.03 -2.08
C LEU A 86 -1.64 -4.94 -3.03
N THR A 87 -1.36 -5.29 -4.28
CA THR A 87 -0.67 -4.40 -5.22
C THR A 87 -0.87 -4.77 -6.69
N ASN A 88 -0.99 -3.75 -7.52
CA ASN A 88 -0.99 -3.85 -8.99
C ASN A 88 0.31 -3.26 -9.59
N SER A 89 1.30 -2.94 -8.74
CA SER A 89 2.59 -2.42 -9.20
C SER A 89 3.41 -3.54 -9.85
N PRO A 90 4.08 -3.28 -10.99
CA PRO A 90 4.97 -4.27 -11.62
C PRO A 90 6.19 -4.61 -10.77
N SER A 91 6.60 -3.70 -9.87
CA SER A 91 7.70 -3.89 -8.93
C SER A 91 7.22 -3.67 -7.49
N PRO A 92 6.56 -4.67 -6.88
CA PRO A 92 5.86 -4.50 -5.61
C PRO A 92 6.76 -4.62 -4.37
N ARG A 93 8.02 -5.06 -4.52
CA ARG A 93 8.93 -5.31 -3.40
C ARG A 93 9.71 -4.04 -3.07
N PRO A 94 9.41 -3.34 -1.97
CA PRO A 94 10.22 -2.22 -1.51
C PRO A 94 11.53 -2.76 -0.95
N VAL A 95 12.65 -2.13 -1.30
CA VAL A 95 13.97 -2.54 -0.81
C VAL A 95 14.12 -2.16 0.67
N GLY A 96 14.68 -3.07 1.49
CA GLY A 96 15.11 -2.76 2.86
C GLY A 96 14.03 -2.86 3.92
N ILE A 97 12.90 -3.52 3.62
CA ILE A 97 11.85 -3.79 4.62
C ILE A 97 12.29 -4.85 5.63
N GLU A 98 13.24 -5.70 5.26
CA GLU A 98 13.81 -6.76 6.09
C GLU A 98 14.50 -6.18 7.34
N GLY A 99 15.07 -4.98 7.22
CA GLY A 99 15.66 -4.25 8.35
C GLY A 99 14.64 -3.83 9.42
N TYR A 100 13.34 -3.90 9.12
CA TYR A 100 12.25 -3.66 10.06
C TYR A 100 11.62 -4.96 10.61
N GLY A 101 12.20 -6.12 10.31
CA GLY A 101 11.65 -7.42 10.71
C GLY A 101 10.39 -7.81 9.93
N LEU A 102 10.28 -7.36 8.68
CA LEU A 102 9.15 -7.61 7.79
C LEU A 102 9.52 -8.56 6.64
N ALA A 103 8.61 -9.45 6.29
CA ALA A 103 8.72 -10.38 5.17
C ALA A 103 7.46 -10.33 4.28
N ILE A 104 7.64 -10.07 2.99
CA ILE A 104 6.59 -10.21 1.99
C ILE A 104 6.63 -11.65 1.47
N LEU A 105 5.67 -12.47 1.90
CA LEU A 105 5.56 -13.87 1.49
C LEU A 105 4.90 -14.02 0.11
N GLY A 106 4.22 -12.99 -0.38
CA GLY A 106 3.58 -12.98 -1.69
C GLY A 106 2.87 -11.68 -2.00
N THR A 107 2.29 -11.61 -3.19
CA THR A 107 1.50 -10.47 -3.65
C THR A 107 0.16 -10.94 -4.17
N ARG A 108 -0.89 -10.14 -3.96
CA ARG A 108 -2.23 -10.38 -4.52
C ARG A 108 -2.68 -9.11 -5.26
N PRO A 109 -3.16 -9.23 -6.50
CA PRO A 109 -3.67 -8.07 -7.24
C PRO A 109 -4.95 -7.53 -6.60
N ILE A 110 -5.23 -6.27 -6.89
CA ILE A 110 -6.47 -5.59 -6.50
C ILE A 110 -7.36 -5.51 -7.74
N PRO A 111 -8.62 -5.97 -7.68
CA PRO A 111 -9.57 -5.79 -8.77
C PRO A 111 -9.70 -4.31 -9.14
N THR A 112 -9.58 -4.01 -10.43
CA THR A 112 -9.98 -2.72 -10.98
C THR A 112 -11.48 -2.78 -11.24
N GLU A 113 -12.25 -2.02 -10.46
CA GLU A 113 -13.62 -1.70 -10.84
C GLU A 113 -13.55 -0.70 -12.01
N GLY A 114 -14.29 -0.99 -13.09
CA GLY A 114 -14.26 -0.26 -14.35
C GLY A 114 -14.80 1.15 -14.25
#